data_AF-A0A7Y5H5T0-F1
#
_entry.id   AF-A0A7Y5H5T0-F1
#
_cell.length_a   1.000
_cell.length_b   1.000
_cell.length_c   1.000
_cell.angle_alpha   90.00
_cell.angle_beta   90.00
_cell.angle_gamma   90.00
#
_symmetry.space_group_name_H-M   'P 1'
#
loop_
_entity.id
_entity.type
_entity.pdbx_description
1 polymer ?
#
loop_
_entity_poly.entity_id
_entity_poly.type
_entity_poly.pdbx_seq_one_letter_code
_entity_poly.pdbx_strand_id
1 'polypeptide(L)'
;MLTGYFISVFLHILCAMIWVGGLIFFVIVFVPLLRNPDYKNVAPKIVLWAGERFRFWGWIVFGLLLTTGLYNVFARGYSWGDFFKSEFYDSHFGHTLGIKITLFMLLLVLGGLHDFWLGPKATRMWRDTPDHPSVPGLRKAASWIGRVNLLISLIIVFLAVMIVRGNPW
;
A
#
# COMPACT_ATOMS: atom_id res chain seq x y z
N MET A 1 -26.74 2.73 14.08
CA MET A 1 -25.34 3.17 14.15
C MET A 1 -24.36 2.00 14.26
N LEU A 2 -24.61 1.01 15.14
CA LEU A 2 -23.73 -0.16 15.29
C LEU A 2 -23.48 -0.96 13.99
N THR A 3 -24.53 -1.26 13.21
CA THR A 3 -24.42 -2.03 11.96
C THR A 3 -23.55 -1.33 10.91
N GLY A 4 -23.68 -0.01 10.77
CA GLY A 4 -22.88 0.77 9.82
C GLY A 4 -21.39 0.79 10.16
N TYR A 5 -21.06 0.86 11.45
CA TYR A 5 -19.68 0.73 11.93
C TYR A 5 -19.07 -0.63 11.59
N PHE A 6 -19.78 -1.73 11.87
CA PHE A 6 -19.27 -3.07 11.53
C PHE A 6 -19.06 -3.27 10.03
N ILE A 7 -19.97 -2.76 9.19
CA ILE A 7 -19.81 -2.80 7.74
C ILE A 7 -18.57 -2.01 7.30
N SER A 8 -18.37 -0.79 7.83
CA SER A 8 -17.19 0.02 7.50
C SER A 8 -15.89 -0.65 7.93
N VAL A 9 -15.84 -1.21 9.14
CA VAL A 9 -14.66 -1.96 9.62
C VAL A 9 -14.40 -3.18 8.75
N PHE A 10 -15.44 -3.96 8.41
CA PHE A 10 -15.33 -5.10 7.52
C PHE A 10 -14.76 -4.71 6.15
N LEU A 11 -15.30 -3.65 5.53
CA LEU A 11 -14.82 -3.14 4.25
C LEU A 11 -13.37 -2.63 4.35
N HIS A 12 -13.02 -1.93 5.43
CA HIS A 12 -11.66 -1.46 5.67
C HIS A 12 -10.67 -2.62 5.73
N ILE A 13 -11.02 -3.69 6.46
CA ILE A 13 -10.19 -4.89 6.56
C ILE A 13 -10.11 -5.60 5.21
N LEU A 14 -11.21 -5.75 4.48
CA LEU A 14 -11.23 -6.34 3.14
C LEU A 14 -10.32 -5.59 2.17
N CYS A 15 -10.37 -4.27 2.18
CA CYS A 15 -9.50 -3.40 1.40
C CYS A 15 -8.02 -3.59 1.79
N ALA A 16 -7.72 -3.65 3.09
CA ALA A 16 -6.37 -3.92 3.58
C ALA A 16 -5.87 -5.31 3.14
N MET A 17 -6.71 -6.34 3.18
CA MET A 17 -6.38 -7.69 2.71
C MET A 17 -6.07 -7.71 1.21
N ILE A 18 -6.87 -7.05 0.38
CA ILE A 18 -6.64 -6.96 -1.07
C ILE A 18 -5.30 -6.28 -1.35
N TRP A 19 -5.03 -5.16 -0.69
CA TRP A 19 -3.80 -4.41 -0.88
C TRP A 19 -2.56 -5.18 -0.41
N VAL A 20 -2.53 -5.57 0.87
CA VAL A 20 -1.38 -6.23 1.49
C VAL A 20 -1.15 -7.61 0.89
N GLY A 21 -2.22 -8.40 0.72
CA GLY A 21 -2.16 -9.71 0.09
C GLY A 21 -1.68 -9.62 -1.36
N GLY A 22 -2.17 -8.62 -2.10
CA GLY A 22 -1.70 -8.32 -3.46
C GLY A 22 -0.20 -8.01 -3.50
N LEU A 23 0.28 -7.12 -2.64
CA LEU A 23 1.72 -6.79 -2.57
C LEU A 23 2.58 -8.00 -2.20
N ILE A 24 2.15 -8.79 -1.22
CA ILE A 24 2.83 -10.03 -0.80
C ILE A 24 2.94 -10.98 -2.00
N PHE A 25 1.83 -11.23 -2.69
CA PHE A 25 1.81 -12.07 -3.89
C PHE A 25 2.74 -11.53 -4.98
N PHE A 26 2.71 -10.22 -5.25
CA PHE A 26 3.56 -9.61 -6.27
C PHE A 26 5.05 -9.75 -5.94
N VAL A 27 5.44 -9.48 -4.69
CA VAL A 27 6.84 -9.46 -4.26
C VAL A 27 7.42 -10.87 -4.10
N ILE A 28 6.67 -11.80 -3.52
CA ILE A 28 7.16 -13.12 -3.13
C ILE A 28 6.94 -14.16 -4.23
N VAL A 29 5.85 -14.07 -5.00
CA VAL A 29 5.46 -15.10 -5.95
C VAL A 29 5.60 -14.60 -7.39
N PHE A 30 4.88 -13.55 -7.76
CA PHE A 30 4.71 -13.13 -9.14
C PHE A 30 6.00 -12.64 -9.80
N VAL A 31 6.69 -11.68 -9.17
CA VAL A 31 7.94 -11.13 -9.72
C VAL A 31 9.05 -12.19 -9.76
N PRO A 32 9.27 -13.00 -8.71
CA PRO A 32 10.26 -14.09 -8.75
C PRO A 32 9.96 -15.14 -9.83
N LEU A 33 8.70 -15.54 -10.01
CA LEU A 33 8.29 -16.48 -11.07
C LEU A 33 8.72 -15.96 -12.45
N LEU A 34 8.45 -14.68 -12.74
CA LEU A 34 8.76 -14.06 -14.03
C LEU A 34 10.25 -13.75 -14.24
N ARG A 35 11.12 -14.07 -13.29
CA ARG A 35 12.58 -14.04 -13.47
C ARG A 35 13.14 -15.34 -14.03
N ASN A 36 12.36 -16.42 -14.10
CA ASN A 36 12.78 -17.64 -14.77
C ASN A 36 13.13 -17.35 -16.24
N PRO A 37 14.32 -17.78 -16.74
CA PRO A 37 14.73 -17.63 -18.14
C PRO A 37 13.67 -18.05 -19.16
N ASP A 38 12.86 -19.07 -18.85
CA ASP A 38 11.80 -19.58 -19.72
C ASP A 38 10.74 -18.51 -20.06
N TYR A 39 10.56 -17.52 -19.19
CA TYR A 39 9.58 -16.45 -19.38
C TYR A 39 10.17 -15.14 -19.87
N LYS A 40 11.48 -15.06 -20.17
CA LYS A 40 12.19 -13.80 -20.50
C LYS A 40 11.50 -12.98 -21.59
N ASN A 41 10.93 -13.65 -22.60
CA ASN A 41 10.30 -13.01 -23.76
C ASN A 41 8.92 -12.42 -23.46
N VAL A 42 8.19 -12.96 -22.47
CA VAL A 42 6.81 -12.54 -22.13
C VAL A 42 6.74 -11.73 -20.84
N ALA A 43 7.74 -11.87 -19.97
CA ALA A 43 7.76 -11.26 -18.64
C ALA A 43 7.58 -9.72 -18.65
N PRO A 44 8.24 -8.91 -19.51
CA PRO A 44 8.02 -7.47 -19.52
C PRO A 44 6.57 -7.07 -19.79
N LYS A 45 5.91 -7.75 -20.75
CA LYS A 45 4.52 -7.49 -21.11
C LYS A 45 3.57 -7.89 -19.99
N ILE A 46 3.77 -9.07 -19.40
CA ILE A 46 2.94 -9.59 -18.31
C ILE A 46 3.08 -8.70 -17.07
N VAL A 47 4.30 -8.29 -16.70
CA VAL A 47 4.53 -7.36 -15.57
C VAL A 47 3.86 -6.02 -15.80
N LEU A 48 3.95 -5.46 -17.01
CA LEU A 48 3.30 -4.18 -17.33
C LEU A 48 1.79 -4.27 -17.15
N TRP A 49 1.16 -5.28 -17.75
CA TRP A 49 -0.30 -5.44 -17.73
C TRP A 49 -0.82 -5.74 -16.33
N ALA A 50 -0.17 -6.66 -15.62
CA ALA A 50 -0.52 -6.99 -14.25
C ALA A 50 -0.34 -5.78 -13.33
N GLY A 51 0.76 -5.03 -13.49
CA GLY A 51 1.03 -3.80 -12.75
C GLY A 51 -0.02 -2.71 -13.01
N GLU A 52 -0.41 -2.48 -14.26
CA GLU A 52 -1.44 -1.50 -14.61
C GLU A 52 -2.82 -1.88 -14.05
N ARG A 53 -3.17 -3.17 -14.07
CA ARG A 53 -4.42 -3.67 -13.49
C ARG A 53 -4.42 -3.61 -11.97
N PHE A 54 -3.31 -3.99 -11.34
CA PHE A 54 -3.13 -3.89 -9.89
C PHE A 54 -3.19 -2.44 -9.43
N ARG A 55 -2.54 -1.51 -10.16
CA ARG A 55 -2.63 -0.07 -9.92
C ARG A 55 -4.08 0.41 -9.92
N PHE A 56 -4.86 0.11 -10.96
CA PHE A 56 -6.26 0.55 -11.04
C PHE A 56 -7.08 0.15 -9.80
N TRP A 57 -7.02 -1.14 -9.43
CA TRP A 57 -7.73 -1.63 -8.25
C TRP A 57 -7.12 -1.14 -6.93
N GLY A 58 -5.79 -0.99 -6.87
CA GLY A 58 -5.06 -0.47 -5.72
C GLY A 58 -5.50 0.93 -5.34
N TRP A 59 -5.67 1.83 -6.32
CA TRP A 59 -6.13 3.19 -6.07
C TRP A 59 -7.61 3.27 -5.67
N ILE A 60 -8.47 2.38 -6.18
CA ILE A 60 -9.84 2.22 -5.68
C ILE A 60 -9.81 1.79 -4.20
N VAL A 61 -9.01 0.77 -3.88
CA VAL A 61 -8.83 0.25 -2.53
C VAL A 61 -8.27 1.33 -1.58
N PHE A 62 -7.35 2.19 -2.04
CA PHE A 62 -6.87 3.32 -1.25
C PHE A 62 -7.95 4.36 -0.96
N GLY A 63 -8.78 4.70 -1.95
CA GLY A 63 -9.93 5.59 -1.73
C GLY A 63 -10.89 5.01 -0.68
N LEU A 64 -11.15 3.70 -0.75
CA LEU A 64 -11.96 3.00 0.24
C LEU A 64 -11.31 2.94 1.61
N LEU A 65 -10.00 2.68 1.72
CA LEU A 65 -9.26 2.68 2.99
C LEU A 65 -9.31 4.05 3.67
N LEU A 66 -9.14 5.12 2.90
CA LEU A 66 -9.20 6.49 3.42
C LEU A 66 -10.59 6.83 3.95
N THR A 67 -11.63 6.57 3.15
CA THR A 67 -13.01 6.90 3.51
C THR A 67 -13.55 6.05 4.67
N THR A 68 -13.34 4.73 4.62
CA THR A 68 -13.73 3.83 5.73
C THR A 68 -12.90 4.07 6.98
N GLY A 69 -11.60 4.38 6.85
CA GLY A 69 -10.72 4.70 7.97
C GLY A 69 -11.18 5.96 8.70
N LEU A 70 -11.50 7.02 7.95
CA LEU A 70 -12.03 8.26 8.49
C LEU A 70 -13.38 8.04 9.19
N TYR A 71 -14.30 7.33 8.54
CA TYR A 71 -15.59 6.97 9.14
C TYR A 71 -15.40 6.19 10.44
N ASN A 72 -14.46 5.23 10.49
CA ASN A 72 -14.20 4.43 11.68
C ASN A 72 -13.67 5.26 12.85
N VAL A 73 -12.90 6.33 12.58
CA VAL A 73 -12.45 7.27 13.62
C VAL A 73 -13.62 8.12 14.13
N PHE A 74 -14.46 8.64 13.23
CA PHE A 74 -15.63 9.43 13.62
C PHE A 74 -16.68 8.61 14.38
N ALA A 75 -16.89 7.35 13.99
CA ALA A 75 -17.77 6.43 14.70
C ALA A 75 -17.30 6.12 16.13
N ARG A 76 -16.02 6.40 16.45
CA ARG A 76 -15.46 6.31 17.81
C ARG A 76 -15.56 7.62 18.61
N GLY A 77 -16.24 8.63 18.08
CA GLY A 77 -16.51 9.90 18.77
C GLY A 77 -15.48 11.01 18.53
N TYR A 78 -14.47 10.78 17.71
CA TYR A 78 -13.50 11.81 17.34
C TYR A 78 -14.04 12.69 16.21
N SER A 79 -13.58 13.93 16.17
CA SER A 79 -13.94 14.92 15.16
C SER A 79 -12.71 15.37 14.35
N TRP A 80 -12.95 16.08 13.24
CA TRP A 80 -11.87 16.72 12.47
C TRP A 80 -11.01 17.64 13.33
N GLY A 81 -11.60 18.35 14.29
CA GLY A 81 -10.88 19.28 15.15
C GLY A 81 -9.89 18.60 16.10
N ASP A 82 -10.14 17.33 16.46
CA ASP A 82 -9.28 16.60 17.40
C ASP A 82 -7.93 16.24 16.79
N PHE A 83 -7.85 16.07 15.47
CA PHE A 83 -6.59 15.86 14.76
C PHE A 83 -5.62 17.05 14.80
N PHE A 84 -6.10 18.24 15.17
CA PHE A 84 -5.27 19.45 15.27
C PHE A 84 -4.90 19.82 16.71
N LYS A 85 -5.36 19.03 17.69
CA LYS A 85 -5.09 19.24 19.12
C LYS A 85 -3.89 18.39 19.54
N SER A 86 -2.94 18.98 20.26
CA SER A 86 -1.80 18.22 20.79
C SER A 86 -2.23 17.13 21.78
N GLU A 87 -3.27 17.40 22.57
CA GLU A 87 -3.78 16.51 23.62
C GLU A 87 -4.30 15.18 23.06
N PHE A 88 -4.76 15.17 21.80
CA PHE A 88 -5.16 13.93 21.12
C PHE A 88 -3.98 12.96 20.99
N TYR A 89 -2.79 13.49 20.69
CA TYR A 89 -1.57 12.71 20.47
C TYR A 89 -0.87 12.30 21.77
N ASP A 90 -1.27 12.84 22.92
CA ASP A 90 -0.80 12.38 24.23
C ASP A 90 -1.41 11.02 24.61
N SER A 91 -2.56 10.67 24.01
CA SER A 91 -3.19 9.36 24.20
C SER A 91 -2.51 8.28 23.36
N HIS A 92 -2.41 7.06 23.90
CA HIS A 92 -1.90 5.89 23.17
C HIS A 92 -2.63 5.67 21.82
N PHE A 93 -3.95 5.88 21.83
CA PHE A 93 -4.78 5.75 20.63
C PHE A 93 -4.39 6.80 19.58
N GLY A 94 -4.36 8.07 19.96
CA GLY A 94 -4.08 9.17 19.03
C GLY A 94 -2.64 9.14 18.51
N HIS A 95 -1.67 8.81 19.36
CA HIS A 95 -0.28 8.63 18.95
C HIS A 95 -0.14 7.52 17.88
N THR A 96 -0.68 6.32 18.17
CA THR A 96 -0.59 5.17 17.26
C THR A 96 -1.33 5.44 15.94
N LEU A 97 -2.51 6.07 16.02
CA LEU A 97 -3.28 6.48 14.85
C LEU A 97 -2.55 7.54 14.02
N GLY A 98 -1.88 8.50 14.68
CA GLY A 98 -1.05 9.51 14.03
C GLY A 98 0.06 8.88 13.19
N ILE A 99 0.85 7.98 13.79
CA ILE A 99 1.89 7.23 13.07
C ILE A 99 1.29 6.45 11.89
N LYS A 100 0.15 5.76 12.12
CA LYS A 100 -0.53 5.00 11.07
C LYS A 100 -0.93 5.88 9.89
N ILE A 101 -1.47 7.06 10.14
CA ILE A 101 -1.87 8.01 9.09
C ILE A 101 -0.65 8.55 8.36
N THR A 102 0.41 8.95 9.07
CA THR A 102 1.66 9.42 8.45
C THR A 102 2.26 8.35 7.54
N LEU A 103 2.33 7.10 8.00
CA LEU A 103 2.80 5.98 7.18
C LEU A 103 1.88 5.70 5.99
N PHE A 104 0.57 5.81 6.15
CA PHE A 104 -0.38 5.66 5.05
C PHE A 104 -0.18 6.75 3.98
N MET A 105 0.04 8.01 4.38
CA MET A 105 0.36 9.08 3.45
C MET A 105 1.70 8.85 2.73
N LEU A 106 2.73 8.41 3.46
CA LEU A 106 4.02 8.04 2.85
C LEU A 106 3.85 6.89 1.85
N LEU A 107 3.05 5.88 2.19
CA LEU A 107 2.70 4.76 1.31
C LEU A 107 1.99 5.24 0.04
N LEU A 108 1.06 6.20 0.13
CA LEU A 108 0.41 6.77 -1.06
C LEU A 108 1.40 7.53 -1.95
N VAL A 109 2.31 8.30 -1.37
CA VAL A 109 3.34 9.03 -2.14
C VAL A 109 4.29 8.04 -2.83
N LEU A 110 4.85 7.09 -2.10
CA LEU A 110 5.75 6.07 -2.66
C LEU A 110 5.04 5.18 -3.69
N GLY A 111 3.80 4.78 -3.39
CA GLY A 111 2.93 4.04 -4.29
C GLY A 111 2.65 4.82 -5.57
N GLY A 112 2.33 6.10 -5.49
CA GLY A 112 2.13 6.96 -6.67
C GLY A 112 3.38 7.11 -7.52
N LEU A 113 4.53 7.38 -6.88
CA LEU A 113 5.83 7.46 -7.58
C LEU A 113 6.17 6.13 -8.26
N HIS A 114 5.90 5.00 -7.61
CA HIS A 114 6.09 3.66 -8.17
C HIS A 114 5.13 3.38 -9.34
N ASP A 115 3.84 3.59 -9.14
CA ASP A 115 2.78 3.11 -10.01
C ASP A 115 2.59 3.96 -11.26
N PHE A 116 2.84 5.27 -11.17
CA PHE A 116 2.65 6.19 -12.30
C PHE A 116 3.94 6.55 -13.01
N TRP A 117 5.09 6.45 -12.33
CA TRP A 117 6.36 6.87 -12.91
C TRP A 117 7.39 5.75 -12.99
N LEU A 118 7.92 5.28 -11.87
CA LEU A 118 9.10 4.41 -11.86
C LEU A 118 8.82 3.02 -12.45
N GLY A 119 7.71 2.39 -12.07
CA GLY A 119 7.31 1.06 -12.52
C GLY A 119 7.00 0.99 -14.02
N PRO A 120 6.12 1.87 -14.55
CA PRO A 120 5.87 1.95 -15.98
C PRO A 120 7.13 2.29 -16.79
N LYS A 121 7.96 3.25 -16.33
CA LYS A 121 9.20 3.62 -17.01
C LYS A 121 10.19 2.44 -17.05
N ALA A 122 10.36 1.72 -15.94
CA ALA A 122 11.21 0.54 -15.86
C ALA A 122 10.77 -0.56 -16.81
N THR A 123 9.47 -0.84 -16.85
CA THR A 123 8.93 -1.95 -17.63
C THR A 123 8.87 -1.62 -19.12
N ARG A 124 8.52 -0.38 -19.50
CA ARG A 124 8.54 0.06 -20.91
C ARG A 124 9.97 0.05 -21.47
N MET A 125 10.96 0.58 -20.75
CA MET A 125 12.35 0.50 -21.23
C MET A 125 12.85 -0.94 -21.31
N TRP A 126 12.49 -1.81 -20.37
CA TRP A 126 12.82 -3.23 -20.44
C TRP A 126 12.20 -3.93 -21.66
N ARG A 127 11.00 -3.53 -22.07
CA ARG A 127 10.32 -4.05 -23.26
C ARG A 127 10.91 -3.50 -24.57
N ASP A 128 11.14 -2.19 -24.63
CA ASP A 128 11.44 -1.48 -25.88
C ASP A 128 12.95 -1.38 -26.17
N THR A 129 13.79 -1.33 -25.14
CA THR A 129 15.25 -1.17 -25.24
C THR A 129 15.98 -2.03 -24.20
N PRO A 130 15.86 -3.38 -24.27
CA PRO A 130 16.32 -4.29 -23.22
C PRO A 130 17.82 -4.19 -22.90
N ASP A 131 18.65 -3.83 -23.89
CA ASP A 131 20.10 -3.75 -23.78
C ASP A 131 20.61 -2.38 -23.29
N HIS A 132 19.70 -1.43 -23.01
CA HIS A 132 20.11 -0.11 -22.54
C HIS A 132 20.70 -0.18 -21.12
N PRO A 133 21.89 0.43 -20.84
CA PRO A 133 22.62 0.27 -19.58
C PRO A 133 21.84 0.65 -18.30
N SER A 134 20.84 1.54 -18.42
CA SER A 134 20.01 1.98 -17.29
C SER A 134 18.90 1.01 -16.89
N VAL A 135 18.55 0.02 -17.73
CA VAL A 135 17.42 -0.91 -17.50
C VAL A 135 17.59 -1.72 -16.21
N PRO A 136 18.74 -2.34 -15.90
CA PRO A 136 18.92 -3.10 -14.67
C PRO A 136 18.75 -2.23 -13.42
N GLY A 137 19.32 -1.02 -13.43
CA GLY A 137 19.22 -0.06 -12.33
C GLY A 137 17.78 0.38 -12.08
N LEU A 138 17.04 0.72 -13.13
CA LEU A 138 15.66 1.17 -13.00
C LEU A 138 14.71 0.06 -12.53
N ARG A 139 14.90 -1.18 -13.02
CA ARG A 139 14.15 -2.35 -12.55
C ARG A 139 14.44 -2.66 -11.09
N LYS A 140 15.70 -2.55 -10.66
CA LYS A 140 16.09 -2.73 -9.25
C LYS A 140 15.46 -1.67 -8.36
N ALA A 141 15.49 -0.41 -8.77
CA ALA A 141 14.83 0.69 -8.06
C ALA A 141 13.31 0.45 -7.93
N ALA A 142 12.63 0.12 -9.04
CA ALA A 142 11.20 -0.19 -9.03
C ALA A 142 10.88 -1.34 -8.06
N SER A 143 11.66 -2.43 -8.12
CA SER A 143 11.49 -3.58 -7.23
C SER A 143 11.72 -3.24 -5.75
N TRP A 144 12.65 -2.34 -5.42
CA TRP A 144 12.90 -1.94 -4.04
C TRP A 144 11.80 -1.03 -3.49
N ILE A 145 11.32 -0.06 -4.28
CA ILE A 145 10.19 0.77 -3.84
C ILE A 145 8.97 -0.10 -3.55
N GLY A 146 8.66 -1.09 -4.39
CA GLY A 146 7.57 -2.04 -4.12
C GLY A 146 7.74 -2.81 -2.80
N ARG A 147 8.96 -3.22 -2.45
CA ARG A 147 9.27 -3.91 -1.17
C ARG A 147 9.18 -2.99 0.04
N VAL A 148 9.67 -1.76 -0.09
CA VAL A 148 9.52 -0.73 0.95
C VAL A 148 8.03 -0.46 1.19
N ASN A 149 7.24 -0.39 0.12
CA ASN A 149 5.79 -0.19 0.23
C ASN A 149 5.11 -1.36 0.95
N LEU A 150 5.52 -2.60 0.67
CA LEU A 150 5.07 -3.77 1.41
C LEU A 150 5.43 -3.69 2.89
N LEU A 151 6.68 -3.34 3.23
CA LEU A 151 7.11 -3.21 4.62
C LEU A 151 6.29 -2.15 5.37
N ILE A 152 6.10 -0.97 4.77
CA ILE A 152 5.26 0.08 5.35
C ILE A 152 3.82 -0.43 5.55
N SER A 153 3.27 -1.16 4.57
CA SER A 153 1.93 -1.72 4.67
C SER A 153 1.81 -2.71 5.84
N LEU A 154 2.81 -3.56 6.07
CA LEU A 154 2.84 -4.49 7.20
C LEU A 154 2.93 -3.75 8.54
N ILE A 155 3.73 -2.68 8.62
CA ILE A 155 3.80 -1.84 9.81
C ILE A 155 2.43 -1.18 10.09
N ILE A 156 1.75 -0.67 9.05
CA ILE A 156 0.39 -0.09 9.18
C ILE A 156 -0.60 -1.12 9.73
N VAL A 157 -0.54 -2.38 9.26
CA VAL A 157 -1.38 -3.47 9.79
C VAL A 157 -1.05 -3.74 11.25
N PHE A 158 0.24 -3.79 11.61
CA PHE A 158 0.66 -3.97 13.00
C PHE A 158 0.15 -2.84 13.92
N LEU A 159 0.26 -1.58 13.50
CA LEU A 159 -0.31 -0.44 14.23
C LEU A 159 -1.84 -0.54 14.35
N ALA A 160 -2.52 -1.08 13.33
CA ALA A 160 -3.96 -1.32 13.42
C ALA A 160 -4.31 -2.38 14.48
N VAL A 161 -3.48 -3.42 14.65
CA VAL A 161 -3.62 -4.40 15.73
C VAL A 161 -3.44 -3.72 17.09
N MET A 162 -2.42 -2.88 17.24
CA MET A 162 -2.16 -2.13 18.48
C MET A 162 -3.34 -1.21 18.86
N ILE A 163 -3.95 -0.54 17.88
CA ILE A 163 -5.14 0.30 18.11
C ILE A 163 -6.33 -0.50 18.66
N VAL A 164 -6.45 -1.78 18.30
CA VAL A 164 -7.58 -2.64 18.71
C VAL A 164 -7.28 -3.42 19.99
N ARG A 165 -6.03 -3.84 20.19
CA ARG A 165 -5.62 -4.71 21.29
C ARG A 165 -4.92 -4.00 22.45
N GLY A 166 -4.58 -2.72 22.28
CA GLY A 166 -3.71 -1.98 23.20
C GLY A 166 -2.23 -2.10 22.79
N ASN A 167 -1.42 -1.19 23.34
CA ASN A 167 0.02 -1.20 23.15
C ASN A 167 0.66 -2.26 24.06
N PRO A 168 1.57 -3.11 23.58
CA PRO A 168 2.30 -4.05 24.43
C PRO A 168 3.40 -3.40 25.30
N TRP A 169 3.62 -2.10 25.19
CA TRP A 169 4.64 -1.34 25.94
C TRP A 169 4.05 -0.09 26.58
#